data_AF-A0AAD9X4B1-F1
#
_entry.id   AF-A0AAD9X4B1-F1
#
_cell.length_a   1.000
_cell.length_b   1.000
_cell.length_c   1.000
_cell.angle_alpha   90.00
_cell.angle_beta   90.00
_cell.angle_gamma   90.00
#
_symmetry.space_group_name_H-M   'P 1'
#
loop_
_entity.id
_entity.type
_entity.pdbx_description
1 polymer ?
#
loop_
_entity_poly.entity_id
_entity_poly.type
_entity_poly.pdbx_seq_one_letter_code
_entity_poly.pdbx_strand_id
1 'polypeptide(L)'
;MRDKGLSLRAKWIWRFGREDSALWRKVICTKYGLSCNSVLWKGINIRTGSNFVRSINKLFCENHRAFSIVHNGINVVVGSGSKVRLWQDVKWDSVPLMTIFPRIFALATNKKGTISEYGNWAESRWVWNVSLRRVLFN
;
A
#
# COMPACT_ATOMS: atom_id res chain seq x y z
N MET A 1 -10.04 -30.45 7.25
CA MET A 1 -8.55 -30.44 7.37
C MET A 1 -7.85 -29.68 6.22
N ARG A 2 -8.43 -28.61 5.64
CA ARG A 2 -7.85 -27.84 4.49
C ARG A 2 -7.51 -26.37 4.79
N ASP A 3 -7.64 -25.94 6.05
CA ASP A 3 -7.52 -24.52 6.43
C ASP A 3 -6.12 -24.11 6.91
N LYS A 4 -5.29 -25.08 7.34
CA LYS A 4 -3.94 -24.83 7.84
C LYS A 4 -3.03 -24.16 6.80
N GLY A 5 -3.21 -24.47 5.52
CA GLY A 5 -2.40 -23.88 4.43
C GLY A 5 -2.81 -22.46 4.07
N LEU A 6 -4.06 -22.06 4.34
CA LEU A 6 -4.55 -20.71 4.05
C LEU A 6 -4.13 -19.74 5.15
N SER A 7 -4.25 -20.15 6.42
CA SER A 7 -3.84 -19.34 7.57
C SER A 7 -2.36 -18.98 7.53
N LEU A 8 -1.49 -19.92 7.12
CA LEU A 8 -0.06 -19.65 6.97
C LEU A 8 0.20 -18.60 5.88
N ARG A 9 -0.43 -18.73 4.70
CA ARG A 9 -0.26 -17.77 3.60
C ARG A 9 -0.77 -16.38 3.96
N ALA A 10 -1.93 -16.29 4.60
CA ALA A 10 -2.47 -15.02 5.11
C ALA A 10 -1.52 -14.39 6.14
N LYS A 11 -0.94 -15.19 7.04
CA LYS A 11 0.08 -14.73 8.01
C LYS A 11 1.30 -14.14 7.30
N TRP A 12 1.79 -14.76 6.22
CA TRP A 12 2.91 -14.23 5.44
C TRP A 12 2.58 -12.90 4.75
N ILE A 13 1.37 -12.76 4.20
CA ILE A 13 0.90 -11.49 3.62
C ILE A 13 0.91 -10.39 4.70
N TRP A 14 0.32 -10.66 5.86
CA TRP A 14 0.25 -9.71 6.96
C TRP A 14 1.65 -9.30 7.47
N ARG A 15 2.53 -10.28 7.67
CA ARG A 15 3.92 -10.03 8.10
C ARG A 15 4.68 -9.19 7.08
N PHE A 16 4.44 -9.36 5.78
CA PHE A 16 5.12 -8.56 4.76
C PHE A 16 4.71 -7.09 4.79
N GLY A 17 3.43 -6.81 5.05
CA GLY A 17 2.95 -5.44 5.20
C GLY A 17 3.48 -4.77 6.47
N ARG A 18 3.73 -5.55 7.53
CA ARG A 18 4.13 -5.04 8.86
C ARG A 18 5.64 -5.01 9.11
N GLU A 19 6.39 -6.02 8.65
CA GLU A 19 7.82 -6.19 8.92
C GLU A 19 8.67 -5.55 7.82
N ASP A 20 8.58 -4.23 7.69
CA ASP A 20 9.21 -3.50 6.59
C ASP A 20 10.75 -3.60 6.55
N SER A 21 11.39 -3.74 7.72
CA SER A 21 12.84 -3.82 7.89
C SER A 21 13.41 -5.24 7.80
N ALA A 22 12.56 -6.28 7.80
CA ALA A 22 13.01 -7.66 7.87
C ALA A 22 13.80 -8.09 6.62
N LEU A 23 14.90 -8.81 6.83
CA LEU A 23 15.79 -9.27 5.75
C LEU A 23 15.04 -10.13 4.72
N TRP A 24 14.20 -11.06 5.19
CA TRP A 24 13.41 -11.92 4.31
C TRP A 24 12.50 -11.10 3.37
N ARG A 25 11.93 -9.99 3.86
CA ARG A 25 11.08 -9.10 3.07
C ARG A 25 11.91 -8.41 1.99
N LYS A 26 13.08 -7.87 2.35
CA LYS A 26 14.01 -7.24 1.39
C LYS A 26 14.41 -8.22 0.28
N VAL A 27 14.78 -9.45 0.65
CA VAL A 27 15.13 -10.52 -0.31
C VAL A 27 13.98 -10.80 -1.28
N ILE A 28 12.75 -10.90 -0.78
CA ILE A 28 11.55 -11.09 -1.62
C ILE A 28 11.35 -9.89 -2.55
N CYS A 29 11.45 -8.66 -2.04
CA CYS A 29 11.30 -7.46 -2.86
C CYS A 29 12.33 -7.41 -3.99
N THR A 30 13.60 -7.66 -3.67
CA THR A 30 14.69 -7.68 -4.67
C THR A 30 14.50 -8.80 -5.68
N LYS A 31 14.16 -10.00 -5.25
CA LYS A 31 14.01 -11.17 -6.13
C LYS A 31 12.85 -11.04 -7.11
N TYR A 32 11.74 -10.45 -6.67
CA TYR A 32 10.49 -10.40 -7.44
C TYR A 32 10.14 -9.01 -7.99
N GLY A 33 11.05 -8.04 -7.85
CA GLY A 33 10.87 -6.68 -8.36
C GLY A 33 9.77 -5.88 -7.65
N LEU A 34 9.45 -6.21 -6.40
CA LEU A 34 8.50 -5.41 -5.61
C LEU A 34 9.20 -4.16 -5.08
N SER A 35 8.49 -3.04 -5.09
CA SER A 35 8.99 -1.83 -4.46
C SER A 35 9.18 -2.04 -2.95
N CYS A 36 10.21 -1.42 -2.36
CA CYS A 36 10.43 -1.42 -0.91
C CYS A 36 9.24 -0.81 -0.12
N ASN A 37 8.41 -0.04 -0.81
CA ASN A 37 7.22 0.62 -0.32
C ASN A 37 5.93 -0.16 -0.56
N SER A 38 6.00 -1.35 -1.18
CA SER A 38 4.85 -2.20 -1.41
C SER A 38 4.33 -2.73 -0.08
N VAL A 39 3.05 -2.49 0.17
CA VAL A 39 2.35 -2.94 1.37
C VAL A 39 1.71 -4.31 1.15
N LEU A 40 1.40 -4.65 -0.11
CA LEU A 40 0.80 -5.91 -0.51
C LEU A 40 1.69 -6.64 -1.53
N TRP A 41 1.49 -7.96 -1.63
CA TRP A 41 2.09 -8.82 -2.65
C TRP A 41 1.34 -8.72 -3.97
N LYS A 42 0.92 -7.50 -4.35
CA LYS A 42 0.17 -7.24 -5.58
C LYS A 42 1.16 -6.87 -6.69
N GLY A 43 0.92 -7.38 -7.91
CA GLY A 43 1.72 -7.04 -9.08
C GLY A 43 3.08 -7.76 -9.18
N ILE A 44 3.26 -8.88 -8.47
CA ILE A 44 4.47 -9.71 -8.62
C ILE A 44 4.49 -10.30 -10.04
N ASN A 45 5.65 -10.22 -10.72
CA ASN A 45 5.85 -10.95 -11.97
C ASN A 45 5.87 -12.46 -11.69
N ILE A 46 4.75 -13.12 -11.98
CA ILE A 46 4.51 -14.53 -11.68
C ILE A 46 5.26 -15.45 -12.66
N ARG A 47 5.81 -14.94 -13.77
CA ARG A 47 6.50 -15.76 -14.78
C ARG A 47 7.76 -16.42 -14.21
N THR A 48 8.45 -15.75 -13.28
CA THR A 48 9.64 -16.26 -12.58
C THR A 48 9.37 -16.62 -11.10
N GLY A 49 8.10 -16.59 -10.69
CA GLY A 49 7.68 -16.83 -9.31
C GLY A 49 7.78 -18.30 -8.88
N SER A 50 8.29 -18.54 -7.66
CA SER A 50 8.23 -19.86 -7.04
C SER A 50 6.77 -20.30 -6.80
N ASN A 51 6.55 -21.61 -6.60
CA ASN A 51 5.23 -22.15 -6.27
C ASN A 51 4.61 -21.46 -5.04
N PHE A 52 5.43 -21.07 -4.07
CA PHE A 52 5.00 -20.32 -2.90
C PHE A 52 4.44 -18.94 -3.27
N VAL A 53 5.18 -18.15 -4.06
CA VAL A 53 4.73 -16.82 -4.53
C VAL A 53 3.47 -16.94 -5.36
N ARG A 54 3.41 -17.90 -6.29
CA ARG A 54 2.22 -18.16 -7.10
C ARG A 54 1.02 -18.52 -6.23
N SER A 55 1.22 -19.27 -5.16
CA SER A 55 0.17 -19.66 -4.21
C SER A 55 -0.35 -18.50 -3.35
N ILE A 56 0.48 -17.48 -3.10
CA ILE A 56 0.09 -16.24 -2.41
C ILE A 56 -0.63 -15.31 -3.38
N ASN A 57 -0.13 -15.14 -4.60
CA ASN A 57 -0.77 -14.30 -5.61
C ASN A 57 -2.21 -14.76 -5.91
N LYS A 58 -2.45 -16.07 -5.92
CA LYS A 58 -3.81 -16.64 -6.05
C LYS A 58 -4.78 -16.12 -4.99
N LEU A 59 -4.34 -15.71 -3.80
CA LEU A 59 -5.20 -15.16 -2.76
C LEU A 59 -5.77 -13.78 -3.12
N PHE A 60 -5.13 -13.07 -4.06
CA PHE A 60 -5.58 -11.78 -4.57
C PHE A 60 -6.36 -11.89 -5.89
N CYS A 61 -6.64 -13.11 -6.37
CA CYS A 61 -7.48 -13.33 -7.55
C CYS A 61 -8.95 -13.47 -7.12
N GLU A 62 -9.85 -12.72 -7.75
CA GLU A 62 -11.30 -12.70 -7.43
C GLU A 62 -11.92 -14.10 -7.45
N ASN A 63 -11.49 -14.96 -8.38
CA ASN A 63 -11.98 -16.33 -8.52
C ASN A 63 -11.51 -17.30 -7.40
N HIS A 64 -10.65 -16.85 -6.48
CA HIS A 64 -10.14 -17.71 -5.41
C HIS A 64 -11.05 -17.66 -4.20
N ARG A 65 -11.43 -18.84 -3.65
CA ARG A 65 -12.33 -19.00 -2.49
C ARG A 65 -11.98 -18.18 -1.24
N ALA A 66 -10.71 -17.77 -1.11
CA ALA A 66 -10.21 -17.02 0.03
C ALA A 66 -10.01 -15.52 -0.26
N PHE A 67 -10.35 -15.08 -1.47
CA PHE A 67 -10.22 -13.68 -1.88
C PHE A 67 -11.01 -12.76 -0.95
N SER A 68 -12.29 -13.06 -0.72
CA SER A 68 -13.14 -12.27 0.18
C SER A 68 -12.58 -12.18 1.60
N ILE A 69 -12.02 -13.27 2.13
CA ILE A 69 -11.43 -13.31 3.48
C ILE A 69 -10.17 -12.43 3.55
N VAL A 70 -9.29 -12.52 2.54
CA VAL A 70 -8.04 -11.75 2.52
C VAL A 70 -8.30 -10.28 2.20
N HIS A 71 -9.20 -10.00 1.26
CA HIS A 71 -9.59 -8.66 0.87
C HIS A 71 -10.30 -7.92 2.01
N ASN A 72 -11.25 -8.56 2.69
CA ASN A 72 -12.00 -7.93 3.78
C ASN A 72 -11.26 -8.00 5.13
N GLY A 73 -10.33 -8.95 5.28
CA GLY A 73 -9.58 -9.16 6.52
C GLY A 73 -8.27 -8.36 6.61
N ILE A 74 -7.81 -7.75 5.51
CA ILE A 74 -6.57 -6.96 5.48
C ILE A 74 -6.91 -5.52 5.14
N ASN A 75 -6.94 -4.67 6.17
CA ASN A 75 -7.01 -3.23 6.00
C ASN A 75 -5.61 -2.62 6.04
N VAL A 76 -5.27 -1.84 5.03
CA VAL A 76 -4.03 -1.06 4.99
C VAL A 76 -4.34 0.34 5.50
N VAL A 77 -3.83 0.65 6.69
CA VAL A 77 -3.94 1.99 7.28
C VAL A 77 -2.61 2.71 7.12
N VAL A 78 -2.68 4.01 6.81
CA VAL A 78 -1.49 4.86 6.80
C VAL A 78 -1.01 5.01 8.25
N GLY A 79 0.19 4.51 8.55
CA GLY A 79 0.85 4.71 9.84
C GLY A 79 1.38 6.14 9.99
N SER A 80 2.69 6.29 10.17
CA SER A 80 3.33 7.61 10.28
C SER A 80 3.24 8.49 9.03
N GLY A 81 2.85 7.94 7.88
CA GLY A 81 2.77 8.69 6.62
C GLY A 81 4.12 9.02 5.96
N SER A 82 5.25 8.80 6.64
CA SER A 82 6.59 9.19 6.19
C SER A 82 7.16 8.42 5.00
N LYS A 83 6.49 7.34 4.59
CA LYS A 83 6.89 6.50 3.43
C LYS A 83 5.85 6.50 2.32
N VAL A 84 4.93 7.46 2.36
CA VAL A 84 3.81 7.57 1.43
C VAL A 84 3.80 8.97 0.87
N ARG A 85 4.02 9.12 -0.44
CA ARG A 85 3.83 10.40 -1.11
C ARG A 85 2.35 10.60 -1.43
N LEU A 86 1.77 11.66 -0.89
CA LEU A 86 0.34 11.94 -1.03
C LEU A 86 -0.09 11.95 -2.50
N TRP A 87 0.61 12.70 -3.35
CA TRP A 87 0.18 12.93 -4.73
C TRP A 87 0.54 11.82 -5.72
N GLN A 88 1.65 11.12 -5.46
CA GLN A 88 2.32 10.29 -6.47
C GLN A 88 2.15 8.78 -6.23
N ASP A 89 1.89 8.34 -5.00
CA ASP A 89 1.83 6.92 -4.69
C ASP A 89 0.40 6.37 -4.91
N VAL A 90 0.34 5.17 -5.49
CA VAL A 90 -0.88 4.45 -5.91
C VAL A 90 -1.34 3.45 -4.83
N LYS A 91 -1.12 3.71 -3.54
CA LYS A 91 -1.33 2.65 -2.53
C LYS A 91 -2.79 2.44 -2.09
N TRP A 92 -3.68 3.38 -2.38
CA TRP A 92 -5.10 3.36 -1.94
C TRP A 92 -6.07 3.18 -3.10
N ASP A 93 -5.67 3.66 -4.28
CA ASP A 93 -6.44 3.55 -5.52
C ASP A 93 -5.54 2.98 -6.62
N SER A 94 -6.13 2.59 -7.74
CA SER A 94 -5.46 2.18 -8.97
C SER A 94 -4.71 3.31 -9.68
N VAL A 95 -4.97 4.57 -9.32
CA VAL A 95 -4.41 5.77 -9.96
C VAL A 95 -3.91 6.77 -8.90
N PRO A 96 -2.78 7.49 -9.10
CA PRO A 96 -2.31 8.49 -8.13
C PRO A 96 -3.25 9.68 -7.96
N LEU A 97 -3.29 10.29 -6.77
CA LEU A 97 -4.13 11.48 -6.50
C LEU A 97 -3.85 12.64 -7.47
N MET A 98 -2.61 12.82 -7.95
CA MET A 98 -2.28 13.86 -8.93
C MET A 98 -3.03 13.72 -10.27
N THR A 99 -3.42 12.49 -10.61
CA THR A 99 -4.14 12.20 -11.86
C THR A 99 -5.65 12.39 -11.70
N ILE A 100 -6.17 12.10 -10.51
CA ILE A 100 -7.59 12.26 -10.17
C ILE A 100 -7.90 13.75 -9.95
N PHE A 101 -6.99 14.49 -9.30
CA PHE A 101 -7.15 15.90 -8.96
C PHE A 101 -6.04 16.79 -9.54
N PRO A 102 -5.90 16.88 -10.89
CA PRO A 102 -4.79 17.59 -11.52
C PRO A 102 -4.79 19.10 -11.21
N ARG A 103 -5.96 19.72 -11.04
CA ARG A 103 -6.09 21.14 -10.69
C ARG A 103 -5.59 21.42 -9.27
N ILE A 104 -5.91 20.57 -8.30
CA ILE A 104 -5.44 20.72 -6.92
C ILE A 104 -3.94 20.44 -6.86
N PHE A 105 -3.47 19.39 -7.54
CA PHE A 105 -2.05 19.07 -7.65
C PHE A 105 -1.23 20.21 -8.28
N ALA A 106 -1.77 20.90 -9.28
CA ALA A 106 -1.10 22.05 -9.88
C ALA A 106 -0.85 23.18 -8.86
N LEU A 107 -1.77 23.35 -7.91
CA LEU A 107 -1.72 24.36 -6.86
C LEU A 107 -0.94 23.92 -5.61
N ALA A 108 -0.69 22.63 -5.42
CA ALA A 108 0.06 22.13 -4.27
C ALA A 108 1.49 22.73 -4.24
N THR A 109 1.87 23.31 -3.10
CA THR A 109 3.20 23.91 -2.92
C THR A 109 4.28 22.83 -2.87
N ASN A 110 4.00 21.76 -2.13
CA ASN A 110 4.78 20.54 -2.13
C ASN A 110 4.06 19.53 -3.03
N LYS A 111 4.74 18.99 -4.05
CA LYS A 111 4.18 17.98 -4.98
C LYS A 111 4.74 16.57 -4.75
N LYS A 112 5.84 16.47 -4.00
CA LYS A 112 6.55 15.23 -3.71
C LYS A 112 6.47 14.85 -2.24
N GLY A 113 5.73 15.62 -1.45
CA GLY A 113 5.68 15.48 0.00
C GLY A 113 5.06 14.19 0.45
N THR A 114 5.50 13.75 1.62
CA THR A 114 4.95 12.59 2.30
C THR A 114 3.69 12.94 3.10
N ILE A 115 2.83 11.97 3.44
CA ILE A 115 1.61 12.25 4.24
C ILE A 115 1.96 12.90 5.58
N SER A 116 3.08 12.55 6.20
CA SER A 116 3.57 13.21 7.43
C SER A 116 3.86 14.69 7.28
N GLU A 117 4.12 15.18 6.06
CA GLU A 117 4.36 16.60 5.80
C GLU A 117 3.06 17.38 5.58
N TYR A 118 1.93 16.70 5.36
CA TYR A 118 0.63 17.31 5.10
C TYR A 118 -0.33 17.20 6.28
N GLY A 119 0.16 16.89 7.48
CA GLY A 119 -0.70 16.82 8.65
C GLY A 119 -0.05 16.15 9.85
N ASN A 120 -0.79 16.17 10.93
CA ASN A 120 -0.40 15.54 12.18
C ASN A 120 -1.62 14.99 12.90
N TRP A 121 -1.38 14.05 13.80
CA TRP A 121 -2.39 13.60 14.74
C TRP A 121 -2.59 14.65 15.83
N ALA A 122 -3.83 15.07 16.05
CA ALA A 122 -4.25 15.92 17.16
C ALA A 122 -5.56 15.38 17.72
N GLU A 123 -5.67 15.19 19.03
CA GLU A 123 -6.89 14.70 19.69
C GLU A 123 -7.48 13.44 19.03
N SER A 124 -6.62 12.47 18.72
CA SER A 124 -7.02 11.21 18.07
C SER A 124 -7.66 11.37 16.67
N ARG A 125 -7.51 12.54 16.03
CA ARG A 125 -7.92 12.80 14.65
C ARG A 125 -6.74 13.25 13.81
N TRP A 126 -6.76 12.86 12.54
CA TRP A 126 -5.80 13.36 11.58
C TRP A 126 -6.23 14.76 11.11
N VAL A 127 -5.35 15.74 11.31
CA VAL A 127 -5.57 17.12 10.87
C VAL A 127 -4.71 17.38 9.64
N TRP A 128 -5.36 17.69 8.52
CA TRP A 128 -4.69 18.01 7.27
C TRP A 128 -4.16 19.45 7.28
N ASN A 129 -2.90 19.62 6.89
CA ASN A 129 -2.23 20.88 6.62
C ASN A 129 -1.72 20.86 5.17
N VAL A 130 -2.64 21.06 4.22
CA VAL A 130 -2.30 21.10 2.79
C VAL A 130 -2.13 22.55 2.35
N SER A 131 -0.89 22.98 2.18
CA SER A 131 -0.59 24.31 1.65
C SER A 131 -0.75 24.36 0.13
N LEU A 132 -1.60 25.27 -0.34
CA LEU A 132 -1.84 25.53 -1.75
C LEU A 132 -1.35 26.95 -2.09
N ARG A 133 -0.89 27.15 -3.33
CA ARG A 133 -0.45 28.48 -3.81
C ARG A 133 -1.57 29.52 -3.83
N ARG A 134 -2.82 29.07 -3.86
CA ARG A 134 -4.04 29.90 -3.81
C ARG A 134 -5.09 29.17 -2.99
N VAL A 135 -5.87 29.91 -2.21
CA VAL A 135 -6.98 29.37 -1.43
C VAL A 135 -8.07 28.91 -2.42
N LEU A 136 -8.54 27.67 -2.26
CA LEU A 136 -9.49 27.06 -3.21
C LEU A 136 -10.95 27.47 -2.98
N PHE A 137 -11.26 28.08 -1.84
CA PHE A 137 -12.60 28.57 -1.50
C PHE A 137 -12.45 29.86 -0.69
N ASN A 138 -13.11 30.91 -1.14
CA ASN A 138 -13.39 32.12 -0.38
C ASN A 138 -14.90 32.26 -0.30
#